data_AF-A0A2V6BJE9-F1
#
_entry.id   AF-A0A2V6BJE9-F1
#
_cell.length_a   1.000
_cell.length_b   1.000
_cell.length_c   1.000
_cell.angle_alpha   90.00
_cell.angle_beta   90.00
_cell.angle_gamma   90.00
#
_symmetry.space_group_name_H-M   'P 1'
#
loop_
_entity.id
_entity.type
_entity.pdbx_description
1 polymer ?
#
loop_
_entity_poly.entity_id
_entity_poly.type
_entity_poly.pdbx_seq_one_letter_code
_entity_poly.pdbx_strand_id
1 'polypeptide(L)' 'MLLTRTFEEKLASMYRGGRITGGVYIGKGQEAVSVACGLFLQKGDIFAPLIRDQ' A
#
# COMPACT_ATOMS: atom_id res chain seq x y z
N MET A 1 -8.93 2.15 3.01
CA MET A 1 -8.14 3.26 3.59
C MET A 1 -7.58 2.92 4.96
N LEU A 2 -8.41 2.67 6.00
CA LEU A 2 -7.88 2.34 7.34
C LEU A 2 -7.01 1.06 7.34
N LEU A 3 -7.40 0.04 6.58
CA LEU A 3 -6.62 -1.19 6.44
C LEU A 3 -5.22 -0.95 5.87
N THR A 4 -5.12 -0.18 4.78
CA THR A 4 -3.83 0.26 4.21
C THR A 4 -2.99 0.98 5.27
N ARG A 5 -3.58 1.94 5.99
CA ARG A 5 -2.89 2.69 7.05
C ARG A 5 -2.29 1.77 8.12
N THR A 6 -3.08 0.85 8.67
CA THR A 6 -2.62 -0.02 9.75
C THR A 6 -1.60 -1.05 9.26
N PHE A 7 -1.77 -1.55 8.03
CA PHE A 7 -0.82 -2.44 7.38
C PHE A 7 0.54 -1.77 7.20
N GLU A 8 0.56 -0.55 6.66
CA GLU A 8 1.81 0.18 6.42
C GLU A 8 2.52 0.60 7.71
N GLU A 9 1.78 0.96 8.75
CA GLU A 9 2.36 1.23 10.07
C GLU A 9 3.05 -0.02 10.63
N LYS A 10 2.46 -1.20 10.41
CA LYS A 10 3.06 -2.46 10.81
C LYS A 10 4.30 -2.80 9.96
N LEU A 11 4.26 -2.60 8.64
CA LEU A 11 5.43 -2.76 7.77
C LEU A 11 6.59 -1.87 8.21
N ALA A 12 6.33 -0.59 8.46
CA ALA A 12 7.33 0.36 8.93
C ALA A 12 7.91 -0.03 10.30
N SER A 13 7.09 -0.62 11.19
CA SER A 13 7.56 -1.16 12.47
C SER A 13 8.47 -2.38 12.28
N MET A 14 8.11 -3.31 11.39
CA MET A 14 8.91 -4.51 11.12
C MET A 14 10.24 -4.19 10.41
N TYR A 15 10.23 -3.21 9.51
CA TYR A 15 11.45 -2.71 8.87
C TYR A 15 12.41 -2.11 9.89
N ARG A 16 11.93 -1.18 10.74
CA ARG A 16 12.74 -0.60 11.82
C ARG A 16 13.21 -1.64 12.84
N GLY A 17 12.43 -2.70 13.04
CA GLY A 17 12.79 -3.84 13.89
C GLY A 17 13.75 -4.83 13.25
N GLY A 18 14.27 -4.56 12.05
CA GLY A 18 15.23 -5.44 11.35
C GLY A 18 14.63 -6.76 10.86
N ARG A 19 13.31 -6.91 10.87
CA ARG A 19 12.61 -8.13 10.42
C ARG A 19 12.38 -8.16 8.90
N ILE A 20 12.50 -7.00 8.25
CA ILE A 20 12.43 -6.84 6.80
C ILE A 20 13.71 -6.13 6.37
N THR A 21 14.36 -6.64 5.33
CA THR A 21 15.58 -6.08 4.74
C THR A 21 15.31 -5.62 3.31
N GLY A 22 16.13 -4.70 2.79
CA GLY A 22 15.93 -4.09 1.47
C GLY A 22 15.07 -2.83 1.52
N GLY A 23 14.38 -2.52 0.41
CA GLY A 23 13.54 -1.33 0.30
C GLY A 23 12.12 -1.56 0.79
N VAL A 24 11.66 -0.75 1.76
CA VAL A 24 10.27 -0.70 2.20
C VAL A 24 9.67 0.66 1.83
N TYR A 25 8.69 0.65 0.95
CA TYR A 25 8.06 1.86 0.42
C TYR A 25 6.69 2.05 1.05
N ILE A 26 6.56 3.12 1.83
CA ILE A 26 5.35 3.45 2.57
C ILE A 26 4.61 4.58 1.84
N GLY A 27 3.33 4.37 1.56
CA GLY A 27 2.37 5.30 0.96
C GLY A 27 1.48 6.02 1.99
N LYS A 28 1.88 6.07 3.27
CA LYS A 28 1.07 6.66 4.34
C LYS A 28 0.64 8.09 3.97
N GLY A 29 -0.67 8.32 3.95
CA GLY A 29 -1.30 9.56 3.49
C GLY A 29 -1.77 9.55 2.03
N GLN A 30 -1.46 8.51 1.26
CA GLN A 30 -1.87 8.32 -0.13
C GLN A 30 -2.94 7.22 -0.27
N GLU A 31 -3.54 6.76 0.83
CA GLU A 31 -4.44 5.60 0.82
C GLU A 31 -5.71 5.85 -0.01
N ALA A 32 -6.09 7.12 -0.18
CA ALA A 32 -7.23 7.49 -1.00
C ALA A 32 -6.98 7.19 -2.48
N VAL A 33 -5.74 7.40 -2.95
CA VAL A 33 -5.34 7.17 -4.33
C VAL A 33 -5.39 5.67 -4.63
N SER A 34 -4.67 4.86 -3.85
CA SER A 34 -4.63 3.40 -4.03
C SER A 34 -6.03 2.78 -4.01
N VAL A 35 -6.88 3.21 -3.07
CA VAL A 35 -8.25 2.70 -2.94
C VAL A 35 -9.12 3.16 -4.11
N ALA A 36 -9.05 4.43 -4.50
CA ALA A 36 -9.86 4.95 -5.61
C ALA A 36 -9.52 4.26 -6.94
N CYS A 37 -8.25 3.91 -7.16
CA CYS A 37 -7.83 3.16 -8.34
C CYS A 37 -8.46 1.77 -8.43
N GLY A 38 -8.75 1.12 -7.30
CA GLY A 38 -9.40 -0.19 -7.26
C GLY A 38 -10.93 -0.15 -7.17
N LEU A 39 -11.49 0.89 -6.54
CA LEU A 39 -12.89 0.95 -6.14
C LEU A 39 -13.88 0.94 -7.33
N PHE A 40 -13.46 1.50 -8.47
CA PHE A 40 -14.32 1.65 -9.65
C PHE A 40 -13.98 0.69 -10.79
N LEU A 41 -13.03 -0.23 -10.58
CA LEU A 41 -12.66 -1.21 -11.61
C LEU A 41 -13.81 -2.16 -11.90
N GLN A 42 -13.95 -2.49 -13.17
CA GLN A 42 -14.90 -3.46 -13.68
C GLN A 42 -14.18 -4.71 -14.17
N LYS A 43 -14.96 -5.77 -14.39
CA LYS A 43 -14.44 -7.02 -14.94
C LYS A 43 -13.88 -6.75 -16.34
N GLY A 44 -12.58 -7.01 -16.52
CA GLY A 44 -11.86 -6.78 -17.78
C GLY A 44 -10.93 -5.57 -17.74
N ASP A 45 -11.06 -4.70 -16.74
CA ASP A 45 -10.11 -3.62 -16.54
C ASP A 45 -8.75 -4.15 -16.07
N ILE A 46 -7.70 -3.49 -16.55
CA ILE A 46 -6.31 -3.82 -16.18
C ILE A 46 -5.87 -2.82 -15.12
N PHE A 47 -5.50 -3.34 -13.95
CA PHE A 47 -4.87 -2.57 -12.88
C PHE A 47 -3.37 -2.84 -12.83
N ALA A 48 -2.57 -1.78 -12.96
CA ALA A 48 -1.10 -1.84 -12.95
C ALA A 48 -0.54 -0.97 -11.80
N PRO A 49 -0.52 -1.48 -10.56
CA PRO A 49 -0.05 -0.72 -9.40
C PRO A 49 1.46 -0.49 -9.43
N LEU A 50 1.90 0.57 -8.77
CA LEU A 50 3.29 0.84 -8.45
C LEU A 50 3.64 0.26 -7.07
N ILE A 51 4.93 0.36 -6.71
CA ILE A 51 5.51 -0.15 -5.47
C ILE A 51 4.95 0.47 -4.16
N ARG A 52 3.94 1.34 -4.23
CA ARG A 52 3.30 2.02 -3.10
C ARG A 52 1.77 1.97 -3.09
N ASP A 53 1.16 1.27 -4.05
CA ASP A 53 -0.31 1.24 -4.20
C ASP A 53 -0.94 0.07 -3.43
N GLN A 54 -0.66 0.00 -2.13
CA GLN A 54 -1.20 -0.98 -1.18
C GLN A 54 -2.52 -0.56 -0.53
#